data_AF-A0A969VYR0-F1
#
_entry.id   AF-A0A969VYR0-F1
#
_cell.length_a   1.000
_cell.length_b   1.000
_cell.length_c   1.000
_cell.angle_alpha   90.00
_cell.angle_beta   90.00
_cell.angle_gamma   90.00
#
_symmetry.space_group_name_H-M   'P 1'
#
loop_
_entity.id
_entity.type
_entity.pdbx_description
1 polymer ?
#
loop_
_entity_poly.entity_id
_entity_poly.type
_entity_poly.pdbx_seq_one_letter_code
_entity_poly.pdbx_strand_id
1 'polypeptide(L)'
;TLNLLLKITTGQGGLWLLDPTTVTITSSGKTSNGNIDNALTQSGSVNIRDADIVSALNAGTNVVITATTSITNTVGQIGWGSNPVSGGSGDLTFTAPTINIANSITTRGAQTYNGAVNLTNSGSSSVDVVFTSNSSITFNSTVNDNGTGHGFKVVGTVVTFKENVGSTTKPNAINITASNRAYVYGNITANSINFNNLSVYATPSSVFSPTSIGTSLLYRNLYITLGIEASAVYKSSTTLNSFTSYTLTGLRASDSAITLSSITVNNGDAGSTYVTAFTLSANTSTYILGTTGQANIVTGQKTTNTVNIAKATLTISAITAQNKVYDTTNAATISAYTSNILGSDQITFTSTATFASANAGTGITVTASNITIGGTDSANYTLATTSRTTTANITKANLT
;
A
#
# COMPACT_ATOMS: atom_id res chain seq x y z
N THR A 1 32.78 47.04 -23.50
CA THR A 1 32.08 47.28 -22.23
C THR A 1 30.68 47.78 -22.57
N LEU A 2 29.68 46.90 -22.56
CA LEU A 2 28.29 47.27 -22.82
C LEU A 2 27.56 47.27 -21.48
N ASN A 3 27.30 48.46 -20.95
CA ASN A 3 26.47 48.65 -19.77
C ASN A 3 25.01 48.54 -20.20
N LEU A 4 24.25 47.55 -19.68
CA LEU A 4 22.80 47.58 -19.79
C LEU A 4 22.21 48.16 -18.50
N LEU A 5 21.71 49.38 -18.63
CA LEU A 5 21.01 50.15 -17.60
C LEU A 5 19.55 49.64 -17.56
N LEU A 6 19.11 49.01 -16.47
CA LEU A 6 17.70 48.67 -16.29
C LEU A 6 16.95 49.90 -15.75
N LYS A 7 16.27 50.64 -16.64
CA LYS A 7 15.34 51.70 -16.26
C LYS A 7 13.93 51.08 -16.07
N ILE A 8 13.50 50.99 -14.82
CA ILE A 8 12.09 50.71 -14.50
C ILE A 8 11.32 51.99 -14.77
N THR A 9 10.57 52.05 -15.87
CA THR A 9 9.61 53.12 -16.12
C THR A 9 8.21 52.56 -16.05
N THR A 10 7.44 53.04 -15.07
CA THR A 10 6.02 52.81 -14.91
C THR A 10 5.25 53.29 -16.13
N GLY A 11 4.40 52.41 -16.66
CA GLY A 11 3.33 52.78 -17.58
C GLY A 11 3.80 53.21 -18.97
N GLN A 12 3.81 52.26 -19.91
CA GLN A 12 3.36 52.37 -21.30
C GLN A 12 3.78 51.07 -21.99
N GLY A 13 2.87 50.48 -22.78
CA GLY A 13 3.11 49.24 -23.52
C GLY A 13 4.30 49.40 -24.46
N GLY A 14 5.33 48.59 -24.22
CA GLY A 14 6.49 48.44 -25.08
C GLY A 14 6.77 46.96 -25.24
N LEU A 15 7.13 46.56 -26.45
CA LEU A 15 7.56 45.21 -26.80
C LEU A 15 8.79 44.85 -25.94
N TRP A 16 8.64 43.96 -24.97
CA TRP A 16 9.74 43.47 -24.14
C TRP A 16 10.52 42.42 -24.94
N LEU A 17 11.47 42.87 -25.76
CA LEU A 17 12.48 41.99 -26.38
C LEU A 17 13.51 41.57 -25.32
N LEU A 18 13.14 40.58 -24.52
CA LEU A 18 14.07 39.64 -23.88
C LEU A 18 13.74 38.25 -24.44
N ASP A 19 14.18 38.00 -25.67
CA ASP A 19 14.22 36.65 -26.26
C ASP A 19 15.67 36.39 -26.66
N PRO A 20 16.27 35.25 -26.25
CA PRO A 20 15.61 33.95 -26.35
C PRO A 20 15.25 33.32 -25.00
N THR A 21 13.96 33.19 -24.74
CA THR A 21 13.26 32.08 -24.04
C THR A 21 13.54 31.82 -22.55
N THR A 22 14.43 32.52 -21.85
CA THR A 22 14.62 32.29 -20.41
C THR A 22 15.19 33.51 -19.67
N VAL A 23 14.47 34.02 -18.66
CA VAL A 23 15.03 34.93 -17.66
C VAL A 23 15.79 34.08 -16.63
N THR A 24 17.10 34.22 -16.57
CA THR A 24 17.97 33.51 -15.61
C THR A 24 18.44 34.51 -14.55
N ILE A 25 18.12 34.29 -13.27
CA ILE A 25 18.51 35.18 -12.16
C ILE A 25 19.33 34.40 -11.13
N THR A 26 20.63 34.34 -11.32
CA THR A 26 21.58 33.77 -10.35
C THR A 26 21.75 34.70 -9.15
N SER A 27 21.49 34.25 -7.91
CA SER A 27 21.86 35.00 -6.70
C SER A 27 22.26 34.09 -5.53
N SER A 28 23.12 34.61 -4.63
CA SER A 28 23.58 33.89 -3.43
C SER A 28 23.66 34.82 -2.19
N GLY A 29 22.70 34.74 -1.26
CA GLY A 29 22.90 35.10 0.18
C GLY A 29 22.47 36.51 0.67
N LYS A 30 21.59 36.55 1.67
CA LYS A 30 20.66 37.61 2.17
C LYS A 30 21.15 39.07 2.26
N THR A 31 20.23 40.05 2.11
CA THR A 31 20.18 41.26 2.98
C THR A 31 18.76 41.84 3.14
N SER A 32 18.52 42.36 4.35
CA SER A 32 17.33 43.06 4.83
C SER A 32 17.40 44.57 4.56
N ASN A 33 16.27 45.15 4.14
CA ASN A 33 15.85 46.55 4.25
C ASN A 33 16.86 47.67 3.85
N GLY A 34 16.61 48.29 2.69
CA GLY A 34 17.07 49.65 2.36
C GLY A 34 18.38 49.75 1.57
N ASN A 35 18.29 50.39 0.39
CA ASN A 35 19.36 50.78 -0.55
C ASN A 35 20.20 49.66 -1.21
N ILE A 36 20.15 49.61 -2.55
CA ILE A 36 21.09 48.84 -3.37
C ILE A 36 22.16 49.81 -3.87
N ASP A 37 23.35 49.69 -3.30
CA ASP A 37 24.52 50.48 -3.65
C ASP A 37 25.36 49.80 -4.74
N ASN A 38 26.06 50.65 -5.48
CA ASN A 38 26.65 50.42 -6.78
C ASN A 38 28.08 49.82 -6.66
N ALA A 39 28.24 48.49 -6.59
CA ALA A 39 29.54 47.83 -6.80
C ALA A 39 29.42 46.31 -7.07
N LEU A 40 29.83 45.89 -8.27
CA LEU A 40 30.00 44.49 -8.67
C LEU A 40 31.24 43.88 -8.03
N THR A 41 31.03 43.12 -6.95
CA THR A 41 31.59 41.79 -6.64
C THR A 41 30.91 41.33 -5.36
N GLN A 42 29.75 40.68 -5.45
CA GLN A 42 29.08 40.19 -4.25
C GLN A 42 28.30 38.90 -4.50
N SER A 43 28.69 37.87 -3.74
CA SER A 43 27.78 36.86 -3.23
C SER A 43 26.69 37.59 -2.42
N GLY A 44 25.60 38.01 -3.07
CA GLY A 44 24.45 38.68 -2.45
C GLY A 44 23.10 38.24 -3.06
N SER A 45 22.01 38.32 -2.27
CA SER A 45 20.63 37.97 -2.64
C SER A 45 19.99 39.06 -3.49
N VAL A 46 19.27 38.65 -4.53
CA VAL A 46 18.45 39.55 -5.35
C VAL A 46 17.02 39.53 -4.81
N ASN A 47 16.59 40.65 -4.22
CA ASN A 47 15.20 40.83 -3.80
C ASN A 47 14.35 41.23 -5.02
N ILE A 48 13.55 40.29 -5.55
CA ILE A 48 12.52 40.57 -6.55
C ILE A 48 11.24 40.91 -5.80
N ARG A 49 10.59 42.04 -6.13
CA ARG A 49 9.32 42.40 -5.51
C ARG A 49 8.21 41.54 -6.13
N ASP A 50 7.30 41.05 -5.30
CA ASP A 50 6.14 40.28 -5.75
C ASP A 50 5.33 41.02 -6.82
N ALA A 51 5.25 42.35 -6.72
CA ALA A 51 4.55 43.20 -7.69
C ALA A 51 5.12 43.12 -9.11
N ASP A 52 6.43 42.92 -9.25
CA ASP A 52 7.09 42.82 -10.57
C ASP A 52 6.81 41.45 -11.21
N ILE A 53 6.80 40.38 -10.40
CA ILE A 53 6.40 39.02 -10.82
C ILE A 53 4.92 39.01 -11.22
N VAL A 54 4.05 39.58 -10.37
CA VAL A 54 2.62 39.68 -10.64
C VAL A 54 2.37 40.48 -11.92
N SER A 55 3.02 41.63 -12.10
CA SER A 55 2.88 42.42 -13.34
C SER A 55 3.25 41.64 -14.60
N ALA A 56 4.35 40.88 -14.58
CA ALA A 56 4.76 40.04 -15.70
C ALA A 56 3.74 38.93 -16.00
N LEU A 57 3.27 38.22 -14.97
CA LEU A 57 2.24 37.18 -15.11
C LEU A 57 0.91 37.77 -15.62
N ASN A 58 0.57 38.98 -15.19
CA ASN A 58 -0.62 39.72 -15.64
C ASN A 58 -0.53 40.15 -17.10
N ALA A 59 0.68 40.40 -17.60
CA ALA A 59 0.96 40.67 -19.01
C ALA A 59 0.93 39.38 -19.87
N GLY A 60 0.77 38.20 -19.26
CA GLY A 60 0.82 36.91 -19.96
C GLY A 60 2.24 36.38 -20.16
N THR A 61 3.25 37.02 -19.58
CA THR A 61 4.65 36.62 -19.71
C THR A 61 4.97 35.49 -18.75
N ASN A 62 5.65 34.46 -19.25
CA ASN A 62 6.19 33.38 -18.43
C ASN A 62 7.34 33.92 -17.57
N VAL A 63 7.30 33.62 -16.28
CA VAL A 63 8.34 33.98 -15.32
C VAL A 63 9.12 32.72 -14.96
N VAL A 64 10.42 32.74 -15.22
CA VAL A 64 11.35 31.67 -14.81
C VAL A 64 12.29 32.25 -13.77
N ILE A 65 12.40 31.58 -12.62
CA ILE A 65 13.30 31.94 -11.53
C ILE A 65 14.24 30.75 -11.33
N THR A 66 15.52 30.96 -11.61
CA THR A 66 16.54 29.90 -11.55
C THR A 66 17.66 30.26 -10.60
N ALA A 67 17.96 29.42 -9.61
CA ALA A 67 19.10 29.59 -8.71
C ALA A 67 19.96 28.32 -8.65
N THR A 68 21.26 28.47 -8.46
CA THR A 68 22.21 27.34 -8.37
C THR A 68 22.20 26.64 -7.01
N THR A 69 21.65 27.29 -5.98
CA THR A 69 21.66 26.79 -4.60
C THR A 69 20.24 26.65 -4.07
N SER A 70 19.56 27.76 -3.83
CA SER A 70 18.20 27.76 -3.34
C SER A 70 17.39 28.97 -3.78
N ILE A 71 16.08 28.78 -3.86
CA ILE A 71 15.09 29.86 -3.96
C ILE A 71 14.36 29.91 -2.62
N THR A 72 14.19 31.10 -2.04
CA THR A 72 13.45 31.26 -0.78
C THR A 72 12.44 32.39 -0.91
N ASN A 73 11.16 32.09 -0.65
CA ASN A 73 10.11 33.09 -0.52
C ASN A 73 9.86 33.34 0.98
N THR A 74 10.23 34.53 1.46
CA THR A 74 10.10 34.95 2.87
C THR A 74 9.00 35.99 3.14
N VAL A 75 8.41 36.63 2.12
CA VAL A 75 7.35 37.65 2.28
C VAL A 75 6.39 37.57 1.09
N GLY A 76 5.07 37.63 1.35
CA GLY A 76 4.05 37.98 0.36
C GLY A 76 3.26 36.82 -0.28
N GLN A 77 1.94 37.04 -0.42
CA GLN A 77 1.09 36.25 -1.31
C GLN A 77 1.43 36.69 -2.74
N ILE A 78 2.09 35.85 -3.55
CA ILE A 78 2.13 36.08 -5.00
C ILE A 78 0.72 35.75 -5.48
N GLY A 79 -0.21 36.71 -5.43
CA GLY A 79 -1.62 36.43 -5.66
C GLY A 79 -2.45 37.63 -6.08
N TRP A 80 -3.52 37.31 -6.80
CA TRP A 80 -4.48 38.22 -7.36
C TRP A 80 -5.46 38.63 -6.27
N GLY A 81 -5.59 39.94 -6.00
CA GLY A 81 -6.57 40.47 -5.05
C GLY A 81 -8.03 40.12 -5.41
N SER A 82 -8.94 40.44 -4.50
CA SER A 82 -10.32 39.91 -4.37
C SER A 82 -11.35 40.23 -5.48
N ASN A 83 -10.95 40.73 -6.67
CA ASN A 83 -11.89 41.15 -7.72
C ASN A 83 -11.73 40.40 -9.06
N PRO A 84 -12.83 40.16 -9.82
CA PRO A 84 -12.81 39.33 -11.02
C PRO A 84 -12.24 40.05 -12.26
N VAL A 85 -11.05 39.59 -12.67
CA VAL A 85 -10.46 39.40 -14.03
C VAL A 85 -10.50 40.49 -15.12
N SER A 86 -9.30 40.89 -15.57
CA SER A 86 -8.87 40.81 -16.99
C SER A 86 -7.33 40.94 -17.11
N GLY A 87 -6.64 39.88 -17.52
CA GLY A 87 -5.16 39.73 -17.54
C GLY A 87 -4.73 38.67 -16.50
N GLY A 88 -3.67 37.86 -16.60
CA GLY A 88 -2.83 37.36 -17.69
C GLY A 88 -2.58 35.85 -17.45
N SER A 89 -1.92 35.16 -18.38
CA SER A 89 -1.81 33.68 -18.44
C SER A 89 -0.40 33.13 -18.23
N GLY A 90 0.55 33.97 -17.80
CA GLY A 90 1.95 33.57 -17.71
C GLY A 90 2.17 32.40 -16.76
N ASP A 91 3.04 31.48 -17.16
CA ASP A 91 3.49 30.36 -16.34
C ASP A 91 4.60 30.81 -15.39
N LEU A 92 4.64 30.24 -14.20
CA LEU A 92 5.65 30.48 -13.18
C LEU A 92 6.49 29.22 -12.97
N THR A 93 7.79 29.30 -13.26
CA THR A 93 8.73 28.18 -13.10
C THR A 93 9.84 28.53 -12.13
N PHE A 94 10.02 27.69 -11.12
CA PHE A 94 11.15 27.74 -10.20
C PHE A 94 12.13 26.61 -10.52
N THR A 95 13.41 26.91 -10.66
CA THR A 95 14.46 25.92 -10.90
C THR A 95 15.63 26.14 -9.95
N ALA A 96 15.77 25.29 -8.95
CA ALA A 96 16.90 25.30 -8.02
C ALA A 96 17.00 23.95 -7.32
N PRO A 97 18.16 23.54 -6.80
CA PRO A 97 18.25 22.33 -5.99
C PRO A 97 17.23 22.31 -4.84
N THR A 98 17.07 23.45 -4.15
CA THR A 98 16.12 23.62 -3.05
C THR A 98 15.21 24.83 -3.28
N ILE A 99 13.90 24.66 -3.05
CA ILE A 99 12.89 25.73 -3.18
C ILE A 99 12.13 25.84 -1.85
N ASN A 100 12.47 26.83 -1.04
CA ASN A 100 11.84 27.08 0.26
C ASN A 100 10.64 28.02 0.08
N ILE A 101 9.45 27.51 0.41
CA ILE A 101 8.18 28.24 0.28
C ILE A 101 7.60 28.47 1.67
N ALA A 102 7.59 29.73 2.11
CA ALA A 102 6.97 30.11 3.38
C ALA A 102 5.53 30.63 3.22
N ASN A 103 5.08 31.00 2.02
CA ASN A 103 3.79 31.64 1.77
C ASN A 103 3.03 31.02 0.59
N SER A 104 1.73 31.32 0.51
CA SER A 104 0.86 30.84 -0.57
C SER A 104 1.19 31.50 -1.93
N ILE A 105 1.10 30.70 -3.00
CA ILE A 105 1.37 31.13 -4.38
C ILE A 105 0.11 30.93 -5.20
N THR A 106 -0.35 31.98 -5.88
CA THR A 106 -1.57 32.00 -6.70
C THR A 106 -1.27 32.55 -8.09
N THR A 107 -1.44 31.73 -9.12
CA THR A 107 -1.25 32.11 -10.52
C THR A 107 -2.47 31.75 -11.37
N ARG A 108 -2.57 32.30 -12.58
CA ARG A 108 -3.54 31.84 -13.58
C ARG A 108 -2.92 30.82 -14.54
N GLY A 109 -1.66 31.04 -14.95
CA GLY A 109 -0.86 30.08 -15.69
C GLY A 109 -0.29 28.97 -14.82
N ALA A 110 0.41 28.04 -15.45
CA ALA A 110 0.97 26.86 -14.82
C ALA A 110 2.04 27.22 -13.77
N GLN A 111 2.19 26.37 -12.76
CA GLN A 111 3.29 26.42 -11.82
C GLN A 111 4.17 25.19 -12.01
N THR A 112 5.48 25.39 -12.11
CA THR A 112 6.46 24.30 -12.21
C THR A 112 7.56 24.48 -11.18
N TYR A 113 7.82 23.44 -10.39
CA TYR A 113 8.86 23.40 -9.38
C TYR A 113 9.91 22.33 -9.73
N ASN A 114 11.06 22.79 -10.24
CA ASN A 114 12.22 21.97 -10.62
C ASN A 114 13.26 21.99 -9.49
N GLY A 115 12.90 21.39 -8.36
CA GLY A 115 13.71 21.41 -7.14
C GLY A 115 13.00 20.77 -5.97
N ALA A 116 13.76 20.36 -4.95
CA ALA A 116 13.16 19.88 -3.70
C ALA A 116 12.42 21.04 -3.03
N VAL A 117 11.09 20.95 -2.95
CA VAL A 117 10.25 21.97 -2.33
C VAL A 117 10.19 21.73 -0.83
N ASN A 118 10.62 22.70 -0.05
CA ASN A 118 10.53 22.68 1.41
C ASN A 118 9.53 23.73 1.88
N LEU A 119 8.54 23.30 2.66
CA LEU A 119 7.57 24.20 3.28
C LEU A 119 8.17 24.79 4.55
N THR A 120 8.29 26.12 4.61
CA THR A 120 9.02 26.82 5.69
C THR A 120 8.18 27.93 6.36
N ASN A 121 6.85 27.85 6.31
CA ASN A 121 5.98 28.82 6.98
C ASN A 121 6.16 28.73 8.52
N SER A 122 5.85 29.77 9.30
CA SER A 122 5.85 29.72 10.77
C SER A 122 4.46 29.48 11.37
N GLY A 123 3.44 29.21 10.54
CA GLY A 123 2.08 28.92 10.97
C GLY A 123 1.93 27.56 11.66
N SER A 124 1.00 27.48 12.61
CA SER A 124 0.62 26.25 13.34
C SER A 124 -0.68 25.62 12.81
N SER A 125 -1.08 25.95 11.58
CA SER A 125 -2.36 25.51 11.03
C SER A 125 -2.24 24.16 10.31
N SER A 126 -3.37 23.48 10.09
CA SER A 126 -3.37 22.21 9.34
C SER A 126 -2.97 22.39 7.87
N VAL A 127 -3.01 23.61 7.31
CA VAL A 127 -2.59 23.94 5.94
C VAL A 127 -1.96 25.33 5.96
N ASP A 128 -0.63 25.40 5.95
CA ASP A 128 0.09 26.66 6.06
C ASP A 128 0.48 27.25 4.69
N VAL A 129 0.54 26.43 3.65
CA VAL A 129 0.92 26.87 2.30
C VAL A 129 -0.12 26.44 1.28
N VAL A 130 -0.64 27.39 0.49
CA VAL A 130 -1.59 27.12 -0.58
C VAL A 130 -0.97 27.43 -1.94
N PHE A 131 -0.89 26.42 -2.80
CA PHE A 131 -0.55 26.56 -4.22
C PHE A 131 -1.85 26.59 -5.02
N THR A 132 -2.15 27.70 -5.69
CA THR A 132 -3.36 27.87 -6.50
C THR A 132 -3.02 28.24 -7.93
N SER A 133 -3.55 27.51 -8.90
CA SER A 133 -3.42 27.79 -10.33
C SER A 133 -4.75 27.53 -11.03
N ASN A 134 -5.11 28.34 -12.01
CA ASN A 134 -6.22 28.02 -12.93
C ASN A 134 -5.78 27.03 -14.03
N SER A 135 -4.51 26.64 -14.05
CA SER A 135 -3.88 25.73 -15.01
C SER A 135 -3.25 24.54 -14.27
N SER A 136 -2.09 24.04 -14.70
CA SER A 136 -1.39 22.92 -14.06
C SER A 136 -0.44 23.36 -12.94
N ILE A 137 -0.32 22.56 -11.90
CA ILE A 137 0.75 22.66 -10.88
C ILE A 137 1.57 21.38 -10.94
N THR A 138 2.87 21.50 -11.16
CA THR A 138 3.79 20.36 -11.29
C THR A 138 4.97 20.48 -10.33
N PHE A 139 5.11 19.48 -9.47
CA PHE A 139 6.29 19.25 -8.65
C PHE A 139 7.13 18.16 -9.31
N ASN A 140 8.28 18.53 -9.89
CA ASN A 140 9.17 17.59 -10.57
C ASN A 140 10.14 16.87 -9.62
N SER A 141 10.17 17.23 -8.34
CA SER A 141 10.99 16.63 -7.30
C SER A 141 10.21 16.52 -5.99
N THR A 142 10.90 16.16 -4.90
CA THR A 142 10.27 15.92 -3.60
C THR A 142 9.62 17.17 -3.02
N VAL A 143 8.50 17.00 -2.31
CA VAL A 143 7.86 18.07 -1.52
C VAL A 143 7.88 17.66 -0.05
N ASN A 144 8.56 18.42 0.80
CA ASN A 144 8.76 18.08 2.21
C ASN A 144 8.36 19.24 3.13
N ASP A 145 8.01 18.89 4.37
CA ASP A 145 7.93 19.84 5.48
C ASP A 145 9.34 20.16 6.04
N ASN A 146 9.56 21.29 6.71
CA ASN A 146 10.84 21.60 7.35
C ASN A 146 10.92 21.12 8.82
N GLY A 147 10.05 20.19 9.24
CA GLY A 147 10.11 19.54 10.56
C GLY A 147 9.23 20.17 11.64
N THR A 148 8.31 21.04 11.27
CA THR A 148 7.43 21.80 12.16
C THR A 148 5.96 21.44 12.02
N GLY A 149 5.64 20.42 11.21
CA GLY A 149 4.29 19.92 11.02
C GLY A 149 3.47 20.76 10.04
N HIS A 150 4.07 21.28 8.98
CA HIS A 150 3.30 22.08 8.03
C HIS A 150 2.42 21.22 7.14
N GLY A 151 1.19 21.67 6.89
CA GLY A 151 0.37 21.14 5.81
C GLY A 151 0.36 22.05 4.59
N PHE A 152 -0.05 21.52 3.45
CA PHE A 152 -0.22 22.32 2.24
C PHE A 152 -1.47 21.94 1.45
N LYS A 153 -1.97 22.90 0.68
CA LYS A 153 -3.09 22.73 -0.22
C LYS A 153 -2.65 23.05 -1.64
N VAL A 154 -3.07 22.24 -2.60
CA VAL A 154 -2.81 22.45 -4.02
C VAL A 154 -4.15 22.51 -4.75
N VAL A 155 -4.43 23.63 -5.41
CA VAL A 155 -5.64 23.87 -6.20
C VAL A 155 -5.22 24.13 -7.63
N GLY A 156 -5.57 23.22 -8.54
CA GLY A 156 -5.19 23.30 -9.95
C GLY A 156 -6.27 22.76 -10.87
N THR A 157 -6.12 22.96 -12.17
CA THR A 157 -6.84 22.16 -13.17
C THR A 157 -6.19 20.77 -13.28
N VAL A 158 -4.86 20.73 -13.36
CA VAL A 158 -4.07 19.50 -13.28
C VAL A 158 -3.04 19.62 -12.18
N VAL A 159 -2.91 18.61 -11.31
CA VAL A 159 -1.88 18.60 -10.25
C VAL A 159 -0.97 17.40 -10.47
N THR A 160 0.34 17.58 -10.49
CA THR A 160 1.30 16.50 -10.73
C THR A 160 2.40 16.48 -9.67
N PHE A 161 2.58 15.33 -9.03
CA PHE A 161 3.74 15.03 -8.19
C PHE A 161 4.54 13.93 -8.88
N LYS A 162 5.74 14.26 -9.38
CA LYS A 162 6.59 13.26 -10.07
C LYS A 162 7.41 12.40 -9.13
N GLU A 163 7.65 12.88 -7.91
CA GLU A 163 8.49 12.23 -6.91
C GLU A 163 7.78 12.18 -5.55
N ASN A 164 8.47 11.66 -4.54
CA ASN A 164 7.91 11.47 -3.20
C ASN A 164 7.51 12.80 -2.52
N VAL A 165 6.41 12.78 -1.79
CA VAL A 165 5.97 13.85 -0.90
C VAL A 165 6.06 13.36 0.55
N GLY A 166 6.70 14.15 1.41
CA GLY A 166 6.89 13.83 2.82
C GLY A 166 7.86 12.68 3.08
N SER A 167 8.85 12.49 2.21
CA SER A 167 9.84 11.40 2.32
C SER A 167 10.86 11.62 3.44
N THR A 168 11.22 12.86 3.75
CA THR A 168 12.16 13.20 4.84
C THR A 168 11.42 13.59 6.12
N THR A 169 10.33 14.33 5.97
CA THR A 169 9.61 15.04 7.03
C THR A 169 8.16 15.12 6.59
N LYS A 170 7.26 14.53 7.39
CA LYS A 170 5.87 14.29 7.02
C LYS A 170 5.03 15.56 7.19
N PRO A 171 4.37 16.08 6.13
CA PRO A 171 3.39 17.13 6.27
C PRO A 171 2.21 16.73 7.18
N ASN A 172 1.63 17.69 7.91
CA ASN A 172 0.47 17.41 8.77
C ASN A 172 -0.80 17.12 7.95
N ALA A 173 -1.08 17.93 6.93
CA ALA A 173 -2.15 17.62 5.99
C ALA A 173 -1.77 18.00 4.56
N ILE A 174 -2.26 17.23 3.61
CA ILE A 174 -2.12 17.49 2.18
C ILE A 174 -3.52 17.54 1.58
N ASN A 175 -3.93 18.71 1.09
CA ASN A 175 -5.23 18.89 0.46
C ASN A 175 -5.07 19.18 -1.02
N ILE A 176 -5.30 18.21 -1.88
CA ILE A 176 -5.20 18.36 -3.33
C ILE A 176 -6.59 18.56 -3.92
N THR A 177 -6.77 19.58 -4.74
CA THR A 177 -8.00 19.92 -5.45
C THR A 177 -7.66 20.14 -6.92
N ALA A 178 -8.05 19.20 -7.77
CA ALA A 178 -7.81 19.19 -9.19
C ALA A 178 -9.15 19.12 -9.91
N SER A 179 -9.52 20.20 -10.61
CA SER A 179 -10.81 20.25 -11.32
C SER A 179 -10.89 19.26 -12.49
N ASN A 180 -9.74 18.81 -13.02
CA ASN A 180 -9.66 17.76 -14.03
C ASN A 180 -8.94 16.50 -13.50
N ARG A 181 -7.62 16.58 -13.24
CA ARG A 181 -6.82 15.38 -12.89
C ARG A 181 -5.70 15.68 -11.90
N ALA A 182 -5.44 14.74 -10.99
CA ALA A 182 -4.16 14.68 -10.28
C ALA A 182 -3.34 13.44 -10.68
N TYR A 183 -2.04 13.62 -10.91
CA TYR A 183 -1.07 12.56 -11.19
C TYR A 183 -0.07 12.47 -10.05
N VAL A 184 0.18 11.26 -9.56
CA VAL A 184 1.10 10.98 -8.46
C VAL A 184 2.00 9.82 -8.87
N TYR A 185 3.28 10.10 -9.12
CA TYR A 185 4.22 9.08 -9.58
C TYR A 185 5.08 8.51 -8.44
N GLY A 186 5.26 9.26 -7.34
CA GLY A 186 5.95 8.85 -6.13
C GLY A 186 5.03 8.60 -4.93
N ASN A 187 5.62 8.27 -3.78
CA ASN A 187 4.89 8.03 -2.53
C ASN A 187 4.42 9.35 -1.90
N ILE A 188 3.22 9.42 -1.34
CA ILE A 188 2.76 10.58 -0.55
C ILE A 188 2.54 10.16 0.90
N THR A 189 3.34 10.72 1.80
CA THR A 189 3.26 10.45 3.24
C THR A 189 2.92 11.73 3.98
N ALA A 190 1.79 11.76 4.68
CA ALA A 190 1.36 12.86 5.54
C ALA A 190 0.41 12.32 6.61
N ASN A 191 0.19 13.09 7.69
CA ASN A 191 -0.74 12.67 8.73
C ASN A 191 -2.19 12.60 8.17
N SER A 192 -2.59 13.53 7.29
CA SER A 192 -3.86 13.50 6.55
C SER A 192 -3.65 13.81 5.06
N ILE A 193 -4.36 13.14 4.15
CA ILE A 193 -4.29 13.40 2.70
C ILE A 193 -5.71 13.43 2.12
N ASN A 194 -6.18 14.60 1.71
CA ASN A 194 -7.48 14.75 1.06
C ASN A 194 -7.32 15.06 -0.43
N PHE A 195 -8.03 14.30 -1.27
CA PHE A 195 -8.17 14.57 -2.69
C PHE A 195 -9.62 15.02 -2.96
N ASN A 196 -9.80 16.31 -3.26
CA ASN A 196 -11.06 16.91 -3.69
C ASN A 196 -11.06 17.02 -5.22
N ASN A 197 -10.90 15.89 -5.92
CA ASN A 197 -10.61 15.86 -7.35
C ASN A 197 -11.67 15.10 -8.12
N LEU A 198 -11.79 15.39 -9.42
CA LEU A 198 -12.60 14.57 -10.32
C LEU A 198 -11.95 13.21 -10.61
N SER A 199 -10.61 13.16 -10.68
CA SER A 199 -9.85 11.93 -10.97
C SER A 199 -8.42 12.00 -10.41
N VAL A 200 -7.90 10.86 -9.92
CA VAL A 200 -6.51 10.69 -9.45
C VAL A 200 -5.86 9.49 -10.12
N TYR A 201 -4.65 9.67 -10.64
CA TYR A 201 -3.83 8.65 -11.27
C TYR A 201 -2.54 8.47 -10.45
N ALA A 202 -2.25 7.23 -10.04
CA ALA A 202 -1.04 6.87 -9.32
C ALA A 202 -0.26 5.76 -10.03
N THR A 203 1.07 5.70 -9.86
CA THR A 203 1.88 4.56 -10.38
C THR A 203 1.68 3.31 -9.53
N PRO A 204 1.90 2.10 -10.07
CA PRO A 204 1.71 0.85 -9.33
C PRO A 204 2.55 0.72 -8.05
N SER A 205 3.66 1.46 -7.93
CA SER A 205 4.55 1.48 -6.75
C SER A 205 4.24 2.60 -5.76
N SER A 206 3.25 3.45 -6.05
CA SER A 206 2.88 4.58 -5.19
C SER A 206 2.22 4.10 -3.89
N VAL A 207 2.84 4.39 -2.75
CA VAL A 207 2.27 4.20 -1.42
C VAL A 207 1.74 5.54 -0.90
N PHE A 208 0.47 5.58 -0.49
CA PHE A 208 -0.06 6.69 0.30
C PHE A 208 -0.36 6.20 1.72
N SER A 209 0.02 6.98 2.73
CA SER A 209 -0.15 6.62 4.14
C SER A 209 -0.90 7.68 4.97
N PRO A 210 -2.18 8.01 4.65
CA PRO A 210 -2.97 8.96 5.44
C PRO A 210 -3.74 8.31 6.60
N THR A 211 -4.18 9.14 7.56
CA THR A 211 -5.23 8.78 8.54
C THR A 211 -6.66 8.97 8.02
N SER A 212 -6.87 9.65 6.88
CA SER A 212 -8.18 9.84 6.21
C SER A 212 -8.02 10.31 4.75
N ILE A 213 -8.89 9.85 3.84
CA ILE A 213 -9.02 10.31 2.44
C ILE A 213 -10.49 10.69 2.16
N GLY A 214 -10.74 11.93 1.70
CA GLY A 214 -12.05 12.41 1.27
C GLY A 214 -12.61 11.76 -0.01
N THR A 215 -13.94 11.66 -0.11
CA THR A 215 -14.67 10.86 -1.09
C THR A 215 -14.88 11.57 -2.44
N SER A 216 -14.25 11.08 -3.51
CA SER A 216 -14.77 10.95 -4.89
C SER A 216 -13.57 10.64 -5.79
N LEU A 217 -13.30 9.36 -5.99
CA LEU A 217 -12.12 8.93 -6.71
C LEU A 217 -12.54 7.87 -7.74
N LEU A 218 -12.55 8.28 -9.01
CA LEU A 218 -12.62 7.37 -10.15
C LEU A 218 -11.27 6.64 -10.26
N TYR A 219 -11.12 5.55 -9.52
CA TYR A 219 -9.89 4.76 -9.50
C TYR A 219 -9.89 3.76 -10.64
N ARG A 220 -9.13 4.04 -11.71
CA ARG A 220 -8.78 2.98 -12.65
C ARG A 220 -7.60 2.10 -12.20
N ASN A 221 -6.73 2.58 -11.29
CA ASN A 221 -5.46 1.88 -10.96
C ASN A 221 -4.97 1.99 -9.48
N LEU A 222 -5.83 2.27 -8.48
CA LEU A 222 -5.40 2.20 -7.07
C LEU A 222 -5.74 0.81 -6.50
N TYR A 223 -4.70 0.01 -6.25
CA TYR A 223 -4.86 -1.26 -5.56
C TYR A 223 -5.04 -1.04 -4.05
N ILE A 224 -6.16 -1.49 -3.51
CA ILE A 224 -6.41 -1.47 -2.07
C ILE A 224 -5.84 -2.74 -1.45
N THR A 225 -4.98 -2.58 -0.47
CA THR A 225 -4.37 -3.69 0.25
C THR A 225 -5.38 -4.34 1.18
N LEU A 226 -5.78 -5.56 0.86
CA LEU A 226 -6.71 -6.37 1.64
C LEU A 226 -5.91 -7.19 2.64
N GLY A 227 -6.30 -7.14 3.90
CA GLY A 227 -5.83 -8.10 4.89
C GLY A 227 -6.77 -9.29 4.96
N ILE A 228 -6.19 -10.49 5.03
CA ILE A 228 -6.91 -11.75 5.13
C ILE A 228 -6.36 -12.52 6.32
N GLU A 229 -7.26 -12.81 7.25
CA GLU A 229 -7.06 -13.81 8.29
C GLU A 229 -8.09 -14.92 8.08
N ALA A 230 -7.65 -16.16 7.91
CA ALA A 230 -8.56 -17.27 7.64
C ALA A 230 -8.19 -18.52 8.43
N SER A 231 -9.21 -19.31 8.75
CA SER A 231 -9.04 -20.67 9.27
C SER A 231 -9.80 -21.67 8.40
N ALA A 232 -9.19 -22.81 8.14
CA ALA A 232 -9.78 -23.90 7.37
C ALA A 232 -9.36 -25.25 7.95
N VAL A 233 -9.99 -26.33 7.46
CA VAL A 233 -9.54 -27.70 7.71
C VAL A 233 -8.76 -28.17 6.49
N TYR A 234 -7.72 -28.98 6.70
CA TYR A 234 -6.91 -29.58 5.65
C TYR A 234 -7.76 -30.33 4.60
N LYS A 235 -7.41 -30.14 3.32
CA LYS A 235 -8.15 -30.69 2.17
C LYS A 235 -7.26 -31.25 1.06
N SER A 236 -5.97 -31.47 1.31
CA SER A 236 -4.98 -31.89 0.29
C SER A 236 -4.99 -30.95 -0.94
N SER A 237 -5.01 -29.64 -0.68
CA SER A 237 -5.06 -28.60 -1.72
C SER A 237 -4.46 -27.30 -1.21
N THR A 238 -3.73 -26.60 -2.06
CA THR A 238 -3.27 -25.21 -1.79
C THR A 238 -4.36 -24.18 -2.06
N THR A 239 -5.46 -24.57 -2.69
CA THR A 239 -6.64 -23.70 -2.88
C THR A 239 -7.71 -24.05 -1.86
N LEU A 240 -8.07 -23.07 -1.04
CA LEU A 240 -9.09 -23.15 -0.01
C LEU A 240 -10.32 -22.34 -0.43
N ASN A 241 -11.48 -22.98 -0.46
CA ASN A 241 -12.77 -22.40 -0.86
C ASN A 241 -13.86 -22.64 0.20
N SER A 242 -13.45 -23.01 1.41
CA SER A 242 -14.32 -23.39 2.51
C SER A 242 -13.55 -23.18 3.79
N PHE A 243 -14.11 -22.31 4.63
CA PHE A 243 -13.43 -21.74 5.79
C PHE A 243 -14.25 -22.06 7.04
N THR A 244 -13.59 -22.34 8.16
CA THR A 244 -14.24 -22.37 9.47
C THR A 244 -14.48 -20.95 9.99
N SER A 245 -13.61 -20.01 9.62
CA SER A 245 -13.76 -18.58 9.85
C SER A 245 -12.87 -17.80 8.89
N TYR A 246 -13.23 -16.56 8.59
CA TYR A 246 -12.32 -15.61 7.97
C TYR A 246 -12.70 -14.17 8.35
N THR A 247 -11.72 -13.29 8.27
CA THR A 247 -11.88 -11.85 8.44
C THR A 247 -11.19 -11.15 7.29
N LEU A 248 -11.90 -10.20 6.67
CA LEU A 248 -11.35 -9.29 5.68
C LEU A 248 -11.14 -7.91 6.32
N THR A 249 -9.92 -7.39 6.28
CA THR A 249 -9.60 -6.03 6.71
C THR A 249 -9.23 -5.17 5.52
N GLY A 250 -9.54 -3.87 5.57
CA GLY A 250 -9.23 -2.96 4.48
C GLY A 250 -10.28 -2.85 3.36
N LEU A 251 -11.43 -3.52 3.49
CA LEU A 251 -12.58 -3.30 2.61
C LEU A 251 -13.09 -1.86 2.74
N ARG A 252 -13.55 -1.28 1.62
CA ARG A 252 -14.22 0.03 1.66
C ARG A 252 -15.56 -0.14 2.38
N ALA A 253 -16.08 0.92 2.99
CA ALA A 253 -17.41 0.89 3.61
C ALA A 253 -18.52 0.49 2.61
N SER A 254 -18.42 0.93 1.35
CA SER A 254 -19.31 0.56 0.25
C SER A 254 -19.24 -0.91 -0.14
N ASP A 255 -18.13 -1.57 0.20
CA ASP A 255 -17.77 -2.91 -0.25
C ASP A 255 -17.95 -3.94 0.89
N SER A 256 -18.65 -3.55 1.96
CA SER A 256 -18.87 -4.35 3.18
C SER A 256 -19.63 -5.67 2.96
N ALA A 257 -20.35 -5.79 1.85
CA ALA A 257 -21.04 -7.03 1.45
C ALA A 257 -20.13 -8.04 0.71
N ILE A 258 -18.89 -7.65 0.36
CA ILE A 258 -17.96 -8.55 -0.32
C ILE A 258 -17.52 -9.67 0.63
N THR A 259 -17.53 -10.90 0.12
CA THR A 259 -17.12 -12.10 0.84
C THR A 259 -15.92 -12.76 0.18
N LEU A 260 -15.20 -13.58 0.93
CA LEU A 260 -14.06 -14.36 0.44
C LEU A 260 -14.57 -15.64 -0.21
N SER A 261 -14.36 -15.80 -1.52
CA SER A 261 -14.77 -17.00 -2.27
C SER A 261 -13.71 -18.09 -2.20
N SER A 262 -12.45 -17.73 -2.40
CA SER A 262 -11.32 -18.65 -2.28
C SER A 262 -10.02 -17.93 -2.01
N ILE A 263 -9.05 -18.66 -1.48
CA ILE A 263 -7.64 -18.25 -1.37
C ILE A 263 -6.74 -19.37 -1.89
N THR A 264 -5.59 -18.98 -2.42
CA THR A 264 -4.44 -19.87 -2.61
C THR A 264 -3.45 -19.58 -1.51
N VAL A 265 -2.94 -20.62 -0.86
CA VAL A 265 -1.95 -20.53 0.21
C VAL A 265 -0.58 -21.03 -0.25
N ASN A 266 0.48 -20.53 0.36
CA ASN A 266 1.85 -20.94 0.04
C ASN A 266 2.12 -22.43 0.34
N ASN A 267 1.55 -22.93 1.43
CA ASN A 267 1.53 -24.34 1.79
C ASN A 267 0.12 -24.74 2.22
N GLY A 268 -0.39 -25.86 1.70
CA GLY A 268 -1.70 -26.43 2.01
C GLY A 268 -1.72 -27.43 3.18
N ASP A 269 -0.55 -27.76 3.76
CA ASP A 269 -0.44 -28.61 4.94
C ASP A 269 -1.08 -27.99 6.20
N ALA A 270 -1.43 -28.84 7.16
CA ALA A 270 -1.93 -28.40 8.45
C ALA A 270 -0.86 -27.59 9.21
N GLY A 271 -1.27 -26.47 9.78
CA GLY A 271 -0.40 -25.51 10.46
C GLY A 271 -0.65 -24.08 9.98
N SER A 272 0.31 -23.19 10.27
CA SER A 272 0.24 -21.79 9.87
C SER A 272 0.87 -21.58 8.49
N THR A 273 0.21 -20.79 7.66
CA THR A 273 0.61 -20.43 6.30
C THR A 273 0.12 -19.02 5.96
N TYR A 274 0.30 -18.59 4.73
CA TYR A 274 -0.12 -17.27 4.25
C TYR A 274 -0.72 -17.34 2.86
N VAL A 275 -1.53 -16.34 2.53
CA VAL A 275 -2.21 -16.20 1.24
C VAL A 275 -1.18 -15.77 0.18
N THR A 276 -1.30 -16.32 -1.03
CA THR A 276 -0.55 -15.92 -2.23
C THR A 276 -1.46 -15.38 -3.32
N ALA A 277 -2.73 -15.80 -3.34
CA ALA A 277 -3.77 -15.27 -4.22
C ALA A 277 -5.15 -15.39 -3.55
N PHE A 278 -6.11 -14.58 -3.97
CA PHE A 278 -7.48 -14.63 -3.45
C PHE A 278 -8.51 -14.35 -4.53
N THR A 279 -9.74 -14.75 -4.26
CA THR A 279 -10.91 -14.45 -5.09
C THR A 279 -12.04 -13.99 -4.17
N LEU A 280 -12.63 -12.85 -4.51
CA LEU A 280 -13.74 -12.25 -3.80
C LEU A 280 -15.05 -12.52 -4.55
N SER A 281 -16.18 -12.44 -3.85
CA SER A 281 -17.51 -12.67 -4.43
C SER A 281 -17.92 -11.62 -5.48
N ALA A 282 -17.29 -10.44 -5.46
CA ALA A 282 -17.41 -9.40 -6.47
C ALA A 282 -16.12 -8.55 -6.50
N ASN A 283 -15.83 -7.92 -7.65
CA ASN A 283 -14.77 -6.90 -7.84
C ASN A 283 -13.34 -7.32 -7.40
N THR A 284 -12.73 -8.28 -8.11
CA THR A 284 -11.33 -8.67 -7.86
C THR A 284 -10.29 -7.67 -8.36
N SER A 285 -10.63 -6.79 -9.31
CA SER A 285 -9.64 -5.95 -9.99
C SER A 285 -9.13 -4.75 -9.19
N THR A 286 -9.74 -4.42 -8.04
CA THR A 286 -9.36 -3.25 -7.23
C THR A 286 -8.64 -3.59 -5.91
N TYR A 287 -8.62 -4.86 -5.51
CA TYR A 287 -7.97 -5.30 -4.27
C TYR A 287 -6.68 -6.08 -4.58
N ILE A 288 -5.65 -5.86 -3.79
CA ILE A 288 -4.42 -6.67 -3.78
C ILE A 288 -4.17 -7.21 -2.39
N LEU A 289 -3.34 -8.23 -2.29
CA LEU A 289 -2.99 -8.79 -1.00
C LEU A 289 -2.02 -7.86 -0.26
N GLY A 290 -2.39 -7.47 0.95
CA GLY A 290 -1.50 -6.72 1.84
C GLY A 290 -0.53 -7.64 2.60
N THR A 291 0.63 -7.11 2.98
CA THR A 291 1.52 -7.78 3.93
C THR A 291 1.07 -7.54 5.36
N THR A 292 1.38 -8.44 6.29
CA THR A 292 1.04 -8.24 7.71
C THR A 292 1.63 -6.94 8.26
N GLY A 293 0.80 -6.10 8.89
CA GLY A 293 1.19 -4.82 9.49
C GLY A 293 1.20 -3.62 8.55
N GLN A 294 0.99 -3.82 7.24
CA GLN A 294 0.85 -2.74 6.28
C GLN A 294 -0.47 -1.98 6.52
N ALA A 295 -0.43 -0.65 6.54
CA ALA A 295 -1.65 0.14 6.68
C ALA A 295 -2.43 0.17 5.36
N ASN A 296 -3.73 -0.12 5.42
CA ASN A 296 -4.64 0.06 4.30
C ASN A 296 -4.85 1.55 4.03
N ILE A 297 -4.58 1.96 2.81
CA ILE A 297 -4.63 3.35 2.35
C ILE A 297 -6.00 4.03 2.49
N VAL A 298 -7.09 3.27 2.43
CA VAL A 298 -8.46 3.83 2.45
C VAL A 298 -9.05 3.85 3.85
N THR A 299 -8.80 2.78 4.62
CA THR A 299 -9.44 2.58 5.93
C THR A 299 -8.51 2.86 7.10
N GLY A 300 -7.20 3.00 6.88
CA GLY A 300 -6.18 3.11 7.93
C GLY A 300 -5.96 1.82 8.73
N GLN A 301 -6.76 0.77 8.50
CA GLN A 301 -6.63 -0.50 9.20
C GLN A 301 -5.34 -1.22 8.79
N LYS A 302 -4.64 -1.83 9.75
CA LYS A 302 -3.49 -2.69 9.44
C LYS A 302 -3.98 -4.00 8.84
N THR A 303 -3.37 -4.41 7.73
CA THR A 303 -3.66 -5.67 7.07
C THR A 303 -3.00 -6.84 7.80
N THR A 304 -3.63 -8.00 7.71
CA THR A 304 -3.09 -9.31 8.12
C THR A 304 -2.91 -10.19 6.90
N ASN A 305 -1.98 -11.14 6.94
CA ASN A 305 -1.88 -12.19 5.93
C ASN A 305 -1.52 -13.51 6.63
N THR A 306 -2.53 -14.13 7.23
CA THR A 306 -2.34 -15.31 8.08
C THR A 306 -3.45 -16.31 7.84
N VAL A 307 -3.07 -17.58 7.66
CA VAL A 307 -4.00 -18.68 7.50
C VAL A 307 -3.61 -19.80 8.45
N ASN A 308 -4.58 -20.32 9.20
CA ASN A 308 -4.40 -21.51 10.02
C ASN A 308 -5.19 -22.68 9.44
N ILE A 309 -4.50 -23.77 9.11
CA ILE A 309 -5.09 -24.99 8.58
C ILE A 309 -5.11 -26.03 9.69
N ALA A 310 -6.30 -26.32 10.22
CA ALA A 310 -6.49 -27.39 11.18
C ALA A 310 -6.36 -28.77 10.51
N LYS A 311 -5.86 -29.74 11.26
CA LYS A 311 -5.76 -31.13 10.79
C LYS A 311 -7.14 -31.69 10.44
N ALA A 312 -7.20 -32.48 9.36
CA ALA A 312 -8.40 -33.24 9.03
C ALA A 312 -8.58 -34.40 10.02
N THR A 313 -9.83 -34.76 10.34
CA THR A 313 -10.10 -35.93 11.16
C THR A 313 -10.06 -37.20 10.30
N LEU A 314 -9.24 -38.17 10.70
CA LEU A 314 -9.19 -39.49 10.07
C LEU A 314 -9.88 -40.52 10.97
N THR A 315 -10.64 -41.44 10.40
CA THR A 315 -11.35 -42.49 11.15
C THR A 315 -11.10 -43.85 10.52
N ILE A 316 -10.86 -44.87 11.35
CA ILE A 316 -10.80 -46.25 10.88
C ILE A 316 -12.22 -46.76 10.69
N SER A 317 -12.60 -46.99 9.45
CA SER A 317 -13.94 -47.50 9.07
C SER A 317 -14.10 -48.99 9.39
N ALA A 318 -13.05 -49.79 9.18
CA ALA A 318 -13.07 -51.23 9.40
C ALA A 318 -11.67 -51.77 9.74
N ILE A 319 -11.63 -52.93 10.39
CA ILE A 319 -10.43 -53.75 10.55
C ILE A 319 -10.76 -55.21 10.19
N THR A 320 -9.79 -55.92 9.61
CA THR A 320 -9.84 -57.38 9.41
C THR A 320 -8.72 -58.03 10.20
N ALA A 321 -8.96 -59.21 10.76
CA ALA A 321 -7.95 -60.01 11.43
C ALA A 321 -7.69 -61.30 10.65
N GLN A 322 -6.42 -61.71 10.56
CA GLN A 322 -6.05 -62.97 9.93
C GLN A 322 -6.34 -64.14 10.87
N ASN A 323 -6.91 -65.22 10.32
CA ASN A 323 -6.95 -66.50 11.03
C ASN A 323 -5.52 -67.00 11.26
N LYS A 324 -5.30 -67.75 12.34
CA LYS A 324 -3.99 -68.37 12.63
C LYS A 324 -4.14 -69.82 13.08
N VAL A 325 -3.04 -70.57 13.01
CA VAL A 325 -2.91 -71.87 13.68
C VAL A 325 -2.48 -71.60 15.14
N TYR A 326 -2.94 -72.43 16.06
CA TYR A 326 -2.55 -72.39 17.46
C TYR A 326 -1.03 -72.40 17.61
N ASP A 327 -0.47 -71.40 18.29
CA ASP A 327 0.98 -71.21 18.47
C ASP A 327 1.35 -70.82 19.91
N THR A 328 0.46 -71.09 20.88
CA THR A 328 0.57 -70.71 22.30
C THR A 328 0.45 -69.20 22.61
N THR A 329 0.34 -68.34 21.60
CA THR A 329 0.24 -66.88 21.79
C THR A 329 -1.14 -66.35 21.36
N ASN A 330 -1.55 -65.23 21.95
CA ASN A 330 -2.74 -64.50 21.52
C ASN A 330 -2.44 -63.36 20.52
N ALA A 331 -1.23 -63.30 19.95
CA ALA A 331 -0.88 -62.26 18.99
C ALA A 331 -1.71 -62.39 17.71
N ALA A 332 -2.25 -61.26 17.22
CA ALA A 332 -3.04 -61.20 16.00
C ALA A 332 -2.38 -60.29 14.96
N THR A 333 -2.54 -60.62 13.69
CA THR A 333 -2.21 -59.74 12.58
C THR A 333 -3.49 -59.16 12.02
N ILE A 334 -3.54 -57.83 11.89
CA ILE A 334 -4.72 -57.12 11.38
C ILE A 334 -4.36 -56.21 10.22
N SER A 335 -5.38 -55.85 9.45
CA SER A 335 -5.34 -54.77 8.46
C SER A 335 -6.42 -53.75 8.81
N ALA A 336 -6.11 -52.48 8.67
CA ALA A 336 -7.02 -51.38 8.96
C ALA A 336 -7.38 -50.63 7.67
N TYR A 337 -8.64 -50.21 7.57
CA TYR A 337 -9.18 -49.55 6.39
C TYR A 337 -9.88 -48.26 6.79
N THR A 338 -9.68 -47.22 5.99
CA THR A 338 -10.32 -45.92 6.12
C THR A 338 -10.90 -45.50 4.78
N SER A 339 -11.96 -44.70 4.81
CA SER A 339 -12.64 -44.19 3.62
C SER A 339 -12.45 -42.68 3.42
N ASN A 340 -11.72 -42.01 4.31
CA ASN A 340 -11.64 -40.55 4.35
C ASN A 340 -10.22 -39.98 4.32
N ILE A 341 -9.27 -40.73 3.76
CA ILE A 341 -8.01 -40.16 3.26
C ILE A 341 -8.36 -39.26 2.07
N LEU A 342 -7.79 -38.06 2.05
CA LEU A 342 -8.03 -37.06 1.02
C LEU A 342 -7.03 -37.24 -0.13
N GLY A 343 -7.52 -37.12 -1.36
CA GLY A 343 -6.67 -37.13 -2.56
C GLY A 343 -5.75 -38.35 -2.64
N SER A 344 -4.45 -38.09 -2.81
CA SER A 344 -3.39 -39.10 -2.93
C SER A 344 -2.49 -39.14 -1.69
N ASP A 345 -2.96 -38.65 -0.54
CA ASP A 345 -2.17 -38.60 0.69
C ASP A 345 -1.71 -39.99 1.12
N GLN A 346 -0.46 -40.07 1.58
CA GLN A 346 0.17 -41.31 2.00
C GLN A 346 0.09 -41.46 3.52
N ILE A 347 -0.82 -42.33 3.97
CA ILE A 347 -1.05 -42.65 5.37
C ILE A 347 -0.82 -44.14 5.61
N THR A 348 -0.01 -44.47 6.62
CA THR A 348 0.21 -45.84 7.10
C THR A 348 -0.40 -46.01 8.49
N PHE A 349 -0.90 -47.19 8.79
CA PHE A 349 -1.46 -47.52 10.11
C PHE A 349 -0.56 -48.51 10.85
N THR A 350 -0.36 -48.29 12.14
CA THR A 350 0.23 -49.28 13.05
C THR A 350 -0.70 -49.52 14.22
N SER A 351 -0.65 -50.71 14.81
CA SER A 351 -1.48 -51.08 15.96
C SER A 351 -0.87 -52.27 16.69
N THR A 352 -1.30 -52.50 17.93
CA THR A 352 -1.11 -53.77 18.63
C THR A 352 -2.43 -54.54 18.58
N ALA A 353 -2.41 -55.82 18.18
CA ALA A 353 -3.63 -56.60 18.10
C ALA A 353 -3.50 -57.96 18.80
N THR A 354 -4.55 -58.34 19.53
CA THR A 354 -4.60 -59.60 20.28
C THR A 354 -5.96 -60.28 20.15
N PHE A 355 -5.94 -61.61 20.13
CA PHE A 355 -7.12 -62.44 20.36
C PHE A 355 -7.51 -62.41 21.85
N ALA A 356 -8.80 -62.48 22.13
CA ALA A 356 -9.33 -62.60 23.50
C ALA A 356 -8.93 -63.92 24.19
N SER A 357 -8.50 -64.92 23.42
CA SER A 357 -7.96 -66.20 23.91
C SER A 357 -6.84 -66.69 23.00
N ALA A 358 -5.85 -67.36 23.57
CA ALA A 358 -4.81 -68.06 22.79
C ALA A 358 -5.29 -69.44 22.29
N ASN A 359 -6.43 -69.95 22.76
CA ASN A 359 -6.91 -71.30 22.45
C ASN A 359 -7.60 -71.37 21.09
N ALA A 360 -7.58 -72.55 20.46
CA ALA A 360 -8.29 -72.81 19.22
C ALA A 360 -9.81 -72.60 19.37
N GLY A 361 -10.42 -71.97 18.39
CA GLY A 361 -11.84 -71.62 18.38
C GLY A 361 -12.23 -70.77 17.18
N THR A 362 -13.53 -70.60 16.95
CA THR A 362 -14.10 -69.83 15.85
C THR A 362 -14.71 -68.53 16.35
N GLY A 363 -14.62 -67.45 15.57
CA GLY A 363 -15.23 -66.16 15.91
C GLY A 363 -14.65 -65.54 17.19
N ILE A 364 -13.38 -65.81 17.49
CA ILE A 364 -12.70 -65.25 18.66
C ILE A 364 -12.51 -63.75 18.42
N THR A 365 -12.92 -62.93 19.39
CA THR A 365 -12.73 -61.48 19.35
C THR A 365 -11.25 -61.13 19.22
N VAL A 366 -10.93 -60.29 18.24
CA VAL A 366 -9.62 -59.66 18.07
C VAL A 366 -9.76 -58.18 18.37
N THR A 367 -8.95 -57.67 19.29
CA THR A 367 -8.91 -56.25 19.66
C THR A 367 -7.63 -55.63 19.11
N ALA A 368 -7.77 -54.63 18.24
CA ALA A 368 -6.68 -53.75 17.85
C ALA A 368 -6.69 -52.52 18.76
N SER A 369 -5.58 -52.26 19.44
CA SER A 369 -5.38 -51.13 20.36
C SER A 369 -4.14 -50.34 19.95
N ASN A 370 -3.99 -49.12 20.49
CA ASN A 370 -2.89 -48.22 20.18
C ASN A 370 -2.74 -47.99 18.67
N ILE A 371 -3.87 -47.82 17.97
CA ILE A 371 -3.83 -47.52 16.55
C ILE A 371 -3.23 -46.12 16.38
N THR A 372 -2.19 -46.00 15.56
CA THR A 372 -1.56 -44.73 15.22
C THR A 372 -1.40 -44.60 13.70
N ILE A 373 -1.14 -43.36 13.25
CA ILE A 373 -0.87 -43.04 11.85
C ILE A 373 0.57 -42.58 11.65
N GLY A 374 1.12 -42.93 10.50
CA GLY A 374 2.40 -42.45 9.97
C GLY A 374 2.32 -42.23 8.46
N GLY A 375 3.45 -42.06 7.80
CA GLY A 375 3.51 -41.67 6.38
C GLY A 375 3.72 -40.17 6.20
N THR A 376 4.02 -39.75 4.98
CA THR A 376 4.44 -38.37 4.66
C THR A 376 3.38 -37.33 5.00
N ASP A 377 2.11 -37.69 4.86
CA ASP A 377 0.99 -36.76 5.05
C ASP A 377 0.31 -36.92 6.42
N SER A 378 0.84 -37.79 7.29
CA SER A 378 0.23 -38.06 8.61
C SER A 378 0.14 -36.84 9.52
N ALA A 379 1.05 -35.88 9.37
CA ALA A 379 1.02 -34.62 10.10
C ALA A 379 -0.27 -33.81 9.82
N ASN A 380 -0.91 -34.02 8.67
CA ASN A 380 -2.12 -33.32 8.24
C ASN A 380 -3.41 -33.87 8.85
N TYR A 381 -3.32 -34.97 9.62
CA TYR A 381 -4.48 -35.67 10.17
C TYR A 381 -4.43 -35.83 11.69
N THR A 382 -5.62 -35.85 12.30
CA THR A 382 -5.85 -36.32 13.66
C THR A 382 -6.65 -37.61 13.59
N LEU A 383 -6.08 -38.71 14.07
CA LEU A 383 -6.77 -39.99 14.12
C LEU A 383 -7.80 -40.01 15.27
N ALA A 384 -9.09 -40.16 14.94
CA ALA A 384 -10.16 -40.26 15.93
C ALA A 384 -10.31 -41.67 16.52
N THR A 385 -9.94 -42.71 15.77
CA THR A 385 -10.11 -44.11 16.18
C THR A 385 -8.79 -44.73 16.64
N THR A 386 -8.62 -44.89 17.95
CA THR A 386 -7.40 -45.47 18.54
C THR A 386 -7.53 -46.94 18.93
N SER A 387 -8.74 -47.50 18.85
CA SER A 387 -9.03 -48.92 19.12
C SER A 387 -10.26 -49.40 18.33
N ARG A 388 -10.27 -50.67 17.92
CA ARG A 388 -11.41 -51.37 17.28
C ARG A 388 -11.37 -52.88 17.56
N THR A 389 -12.52 -53.53 17.41
CA THR A 389 -12.63 -54.99 17.50
C THR A 389 -13.15 -55.60 16.20
N THR A 390 -12.80 -56.86 15.99
CA THR A 390 -13.33 -57.75 14.93
C THR A 390 -13.27 -59.19 15.43
N THR A 391 -13.51 -60.19 14.57
CA THR A 391 -13.37 -61.61 14.94
C THR A 391 -12.51 -62.35 13.93
N ALA A 392 -11.81 -63.39 14.39
CA ALA A 392 -11.07 -64.33 13.56
C ALA A 392 -11.01 -65.72 14.24
N ASN A 393 -10.54 -66.72 13.50
CA ASN A 393 -10.45 -68.10 13.97
C ASN A 393 -9.00 -68.45 14.35
N ILE A 394 -8.85 -69.23 15.41
CA ILE A 394 -7.61 -69.95 15.73
C ILE A 394 -7.86 -71.43 15.44
N THR A 395 -7.23 -72.00 14.42
CA THR A 395 -7.34 -73.43 14.10
C THR A 395 -6.41 -74.25 15.00
N LYS A 396 -6.78 -75.50 15.27
CA LYS A 396 -5.92 -76.41 16.05
C LYS A 396 -4.58 -76.62 15.35
N ALA A 397 -3.51 -76.73 16.13
CA ALA A 397 -2.23 -77.20 15.62
C ALA A 397 -2.28 -78.72 15.37
N ASN A 398 -1.55 -79.19 14.37
CA ASN A 398 -1.35 -80.61 14.17
C ASN A 398 -0.32 -81.12 15.19
N LEU A 399 -0.61 -82.26 15.84
CA LEU A 399 0.40 -82.97 16.62
C LEU A 399 1.22 -83.83 15.65
N THR A 400 2.55 -83.71 15.73
CA THR A 400 3.51 -84.49 14.93
C THR A 400 4.40 -85.30 15.83
#